data_AF-A0A849W3E5-F1
#
_entry.id   AF-A0A849W3E5-F1
#
_cell.length_a   1.000
_cell.length_b   1.000
_cell.length_c   1.000
_cell.angle_alpha   90.00
_cell.angle_beta   90.00
_cell.angle_gamma   90.00
#
_symmetry.space_group_name_H-M   'P 1'
#
loop_
_entity.id
_entity.type
_entity.pdbx_description
1 polymer ?
#
loop_
_entity_poly.entity_id
_entity_poly.type
_entity_poly.pdbx_seq_one_letter_code
_entity_poly.pdbx_strand_id
1 'polypeptide(L)' 'MNKIKILYYLLAIAFGVFMIIFGGFDDSPGAQLIGLIVIITVIAVAIKNRKKTHK' A
#
# COMPACT_ATOMS: atom_id res chain seq x y z
N MET A 1 7.26 -8.49 13.93
CA MET A 1 6.00 -8.20 13.21
C MET A 1 5.31 -9.55 12.97
N ASN A 2 4.02 -9.70 13.30
CA ASN A 2 3.30 -10.95 13.04
C ASN A 2 3.39 -11.28 11.53
N LYS A 3 3.68 -12.54 11.16
CA LYS A 3 3.80 -12.98 9.76
C LYS A 3 2.58 -12.59 8.92
N ILE A 4 1.40 -12.65 9.54
CA ILE A 4 0.12 -12.23 8.94
C ILE A 4 0.12 -10.74 8.57
N LYS A 5 0.71 -9.87 9.40
CA LYS A 5 0.80 -8.43 9.10
C LYS A 5 1.72 -8.15 7.91
N ILE A 6 2.82 -8.89 7.79
CA ILE A 6 3.72 -8.79 6.65
C ILE A 6 2.98 -9.19 5.37
N LEU A 7 2.22 -10.29 5.41
CA LEU A 7 1.41 -10.73 4.29
C LEU A 7 0.40 -9.65 3.86
N TYR A 8 -0.31 -9.03 4.81
CA TYR A 8 -1.24 -7.93 4.48
C TYR A 8 -0.55 -6.72 3.85
N TYR A 9 0.64 -6.33 4.33
CA TYR A 9 1.39 -5.25 3.68
C TYR A 9 1.80 -5.61 2.26
N LEU A 10 2.24 -6.85 2.03
CA LEU A 10 2.60 -7.31 0.69
C LEU A 10 1.40 -7.27 -0.27
N LEU A 11 0.25 -7.79 0.18
CA LEU A 11 -0.99 -7.79 -0.60
C LEU A 11 -1.48 -6.37 -0.89
N ALA A 12 -1.40 -5.46 0.09
CA ALA A 12 -1.81 -4.08 -0.09
C ALA A 12 -0.90 -3.33 -1.09
N ILE A 13 0.41 -3.56 -1.05
CA ILE A 13 1.34 -2.99 -2.05
C ILE A 13 1.04 -3.57 -3.44
N ALA A 14 0.88 -4.89 -3.55
CA ALA A 14 0.55 -5.54 -4.82
C ALA A 14 -0.77 -5.00 -5.41
N PHE A 15 -1.80 -4.83 -4.56
CA PHE A 15 -3.07 -4.23 -4.96
C PHE A 15 -2.94 -2.76 -5.38
N GLY A 16 -2.15 -1.96 -4.66
CA GLY A 16 -1.90 -0.57 -5.03
C GLY A 16 -1.20 -0.44 -6.38
N VAL A 17 -0.19 -1.27 -6.64
CA VAL A 17 0.50 -1.32 -7.94
C VAL A 17 -0.44 -1.80 -9.05
N PHE A 18 -1.26 -2.81 -8.78
CA PHE A 18 -2.29 -3.29 -9.70
C PHE A 18 -3.25 -2.15 -10.10
N MET A 19 -3.76 -1.39 -9.13
CA MET A 19 -4.66 -0.26 -9.38
C MET A 19 -4.01 0.85 -10.22
N ILE A 20 -2.71 1.10 -10.04
CA ILE A 20 -1.97 2.09 -10.84
C ILE A 20 -1.81 1.61 -12.28
N ILE A 21 -1.40 0.35 -12.49
CA ILE A 21 -1.15 -0.20 -13.82
C ILE A 21 -2.48 -0.32 -14.59
N PHE A 22 -3.46 -1.03 -14.04
CA PHE A 22 -4.74 -1.26 -14.72
C PHE A 22 -5.60 0.01 -14.78
N GLY A 23 -5.52 0.86 -13.76
CA GLY A 23 -6.13 2.20 -13.83
C GLY A 23 -5.50 3.08 -14.91
N GLY A 24 -4.22 2.89 -15.23
CA GLY A 24 -3.58 3.54 -16.37
C GLY A 24 -4.00 2.95 -17.71
N PHE A 25 -4.19 1.63 -17.80
CA PHE A 25 -4.73 0.99 -19.01
C PHE A 25 -6.18 1.42 -19.32
N ASP A 26 -6.96 1.70 -18.28
CA ASP A 26 -8.36 2.13 -18.39
C ASP A 26 -8.53 3.66 -18.44
N ASP A 27 -7.44 4.44 -18.58
CA ASP A 27 -7.43 5.91 -18.51
C ASP A 27 -8.25 6.46 -17.32
N SER A 28 -8.24 5.72 -16.22
CA SER A 28 -9.05 5.94 -15.03
C SER A 28 -8.19 6.59 -13.93
N PRO A 29 -8.09 7.94 -13.89
CA PRO A 29 -7.23 8.64 -12.94
C PRO A 29 -7.62 8.37 -11.48
N GLY A 30 -8.90 8.06 -11.23
CA GLY A 30 -9.37 7.68 -9.89
C GLY A 30 -8.75 6.38 -9.39
N ALA A 31 -8.62 5.36 -10.25
CA ALA A 31 -8.01 4.09 -9.89
C ALA A 31 -6.51 4.26 -9.57
N GLN A 32 -5.80 5.07 -10.37
CA GLN A 32 -4.40 5.42 -10.09
C GLN A 32 -4.24 6.15 -8.76
N LEU A 33 -5.13 7.12 -8.47
CA LEU A 33 -5.11 7.86 -7.20
C LEU A 33 -5.36 6.94 -6.00
N ILE A 34 -6.34 6.04 -6.09
CA ILE A 34 -6.59 5.05 -5.04
C ILE A 34 -5.36 4.16 -4.83
N GLY A 35 -4.75 3.68 -5.91
CA GLY A 35 -3.53 2.87 -5.83
C GLY A 35 -2.39 3.60 -5.11
N LEU A 36 -2.19 4.88 -5.42
CA LEU A 36 -1.20 5.72 -4.75
C LEU A 36 -1.49 5.91 -3.25
N ILE A 37 -2.74 6.22 -2.89
CA ILE A 37 -3.16 6.41 -1.49
C ILE A 37 -2.91 5.14 -0.67
N VAL A 38 -3.24 3.97 -1.23
CA VAL A 38 -3.00 2.67 -0.58
C VAL A 38 -1.51 2.48 -0.29
N ILE A 39 -0.64 2.71 -1.28
CA ILE A 39 0.82 2.56 -1.12
C ILE A 39 1.35 3.52 -0.04
N ILE A 40 0.99 4.79 -0.10
CA ILE A 40 1.44 5.80 0.88
C ILE A 40 0.99 5.42 2.30
N THR A 41 -0.26 4.98 2.45
CA THR A 41 -0.81 4.58 3.74
C THR A 41 -0.06 3.39 4.32
N VAL A 42 0.22 2.37 3.51
CA VAL A 42 0.99 1.19 3.93
C VAL A 42 2.38 1.60 4.40
N ILE A 43 3.08 2.45 3.65
CA ILE A 43 4.42 2.94 4.01
C ILE A 43 4.36 3.73 5.32
N ALA A 44 3.42 4.67 5.45
CA ALA A 44 3.27 5.50 6.65
C ALA A 44 2.99 4.64 7.89
N VAL A 45 2.10 3.65 7.79
CA VAL A 45 1.78 2.72 8.88
C VAL A 45 2.98 1.84 9.22
N ALA A 46 3.71 1.34 8.23
CA ALA A 46 4.92 0.54 8.45
C ALA A 46 5.99 1.33 9.20
N ILE A 47 6.23 2.60 8.82
CA ILE A 47 7.16 3.49 9.51
C ILE A 47 6.69 3.79 10.94
N LYS A 48 5.40 4.12 11.13
CA LYS A 48 4.82 4.40 12.46
C LYS A 48 4.97 3.20 13.40
N ASN A 49 4.72 2.00 12.90
CA ASN A 49 4.83 0.78 13.70
C ASN A 49 6.28 0.44 14.06
N ARG A 50 7.25 0.72 13.19
CA ARG A 50 8.68 0.59 13.50
C ARG A 50 9.11 1.52 14.64
N LYS A 51 8.66 2.78 14.62
CA LYS A 51 8.97 3.76 15.68
C LYS A 51 8.38 3.37 17.04
N LYS A 52 7.23 2.68 17.05
CA LYS A 52 6.58 2.22 18.29
C LYS A 52 7.27 1.02 18.95
N THR A 53 8.13 0.29 18.22
CA THR A 53 8.90 -0.84 18.76
C THR A 53 10.25 -0.40 19.35
N HIS A 54 10.76 0.77 18.98
CA HIS A 54 12.04 1.32 19.47
C HIS A 54 11.88 2.43 20.53
N LYS A 55 10.67 2.61 21.07
CA LYS A 55 10.38 3.55 22.16
C LYS A 55 9.84 2.75 23.34
#